data_AF-A0A660TVY6-F1
#
_entry.id   AF-A0A660TVY6-F1
#
_cell.length_a   1.000
_cell.length_b   1.000
_cell.length_c   1.000
_cell.angle_alpha   90.00
_cell.angle_beta   90.00
_cell.angle_gamma   90.00
#
_symmetry.space_group_name_H-M   'P 1'
#
loop_
_entity.id
_entity.type
_entity.pdbx_description
1 polymer ?
#
loop_
_entity_poly.entity_id
_entity_poly.type
_entity_poly.pdbx_seq_one_letter_code
_entity_poly.pdbx_strand_id
1 'polypeptide(L)'
;MKKIVFAAVLIVLSVSLWGQSNELLDQFLEKDAADVATSLLLIAQASGNLPLDTVPEDGYAWALEQKFAKHVRKVSPDDPISLGLFYLALFKSFEIKGGGMFNVAGTPRYAALEAGFKGYVEPSNLYTTRSMPPYEVLTGITFVTESPQGGVM
;
A
#
# COMPACT_ATOMS: atom_id res chain seq x y z
N MET A 1 37.31 -14.57 -23.19
CA MET A 1 37.13 -14.87 -21.75
C MET A 1 36.45 -13.73 -21.00
N LYS A 2 36.96 -12.48 -21.01
CA LYS A 2 36.29 -11.31 -20.38
C LYS A 2 34.80 -11.13 -20.76
N LYS A 3 34.46 -11.30 -22.04
CA LYS A 3 33.06 -11.16 -22.53
C LYS A 3 32.11 -12.25 -21.99
N ILE A 4 32.63 -13.46 -21.71
CA ILE A 4 31.85 -14.59 -21.20
C ILE A 4 31.61 -14.41 -19.69
N VAL A 5 32.63 -13.96 -18.96
CA VAL A 5 32.51 -13.61 -17.53
C VAL A 5 31.52 -12.46 -17.33
N PHE A 6 31.55 -11.45 -18.20
CA PHE A 6 30.62 -10.32 -18.12
C PHE A 6 29.16 -10.74 -18.38
N ALA A 7 28.93 -11.64 -19.34
CA ALA A 7 27.60 -12.20 -19.60
C ALA A 7 27.10 -13.07 -18.43
N ALA A 8 27.98 -13.87 -17.81
CA ALA A 8 27.62 -14.67 -16.64
C ALA A 8 27.26 -13.80 -15.42
N VAL A 9 27.98 -12.69 -15.21
CA VAL A 9 27.68 -11.74 -14.12
C VAL A 9 26.32 -11.05 -14.33
N LEU A 10 26.00 -10.65 -15.55
CA LEU A 10 24.69 -10.07 -15.90
C LEU A 10 23.53 -11.04 -15.65
N ILE A 11 23.71 -12.32 -15.96
CA ILE A 11 22.69 -13.35 -15.72
C ILE A 11 22.46 -13.56 -14.21
N VAL A 12 23.51 -13.63 -13.40
CA VAL A 12 23.39 -13.84 -11.94
C VAL A 12 22.75 -12.63 -11.24
N LEU A 13 23.09 -11.41 -11.65
CA LEU A 13 22.45 -10.18 -11.15
C LEU A 13 20.95 -10.15 -11.45
N SER A 14 20.56 -10.65 -12.62
CA SER A 14 19.16 -10.66 -13.03
C SER A 14 18.29 -11.59 -12.17
N VAL A 15 18.83 -12.70 -11.66
CA VAL A 15 18.06 -13.67 -10.85
C VAL A 15 17.84 -13.18 -9.42
N SER A 16 18.74 -12.35 -8.88
CA SER A 16 18.65 -11.88 -7.48
C SER A 16 17.51 -10.87 -7.28
N LEU A 17 17.16 -10.10 -8.32
CA LEU A 17 16.14 -9.05 -8.25
C LEU A 17 14.71 -9.60 -8.13
N TRP A 18 14.45 -10.80 -8.64
CA TRP A 18 13.10 -11.40 -8.63
C TRP A 18 12.79 -12.13 -7.33
N GLY A 19 13.81 -12.61 -6.61
CA GLY A 19 13.63 -13.26 -5.31
C GLY A 19 13.26 -12.29 -4.20
N GLN A 20 13.75 -11.04 -4.26
CA GLN A 20 13.54 -10.04 -3.20
C GLN A 20 12.07 -9.65 -3.04
N SER A 21 11.32 -9.47 -4.14
CA SER A 21 9.90 -9.08 -4.07
C SER A 21 9.02 -10.21 -3.52
N ASN A 22 9.32 -11.47 -3.83
CA ASN A 22 8.56 -12.61 -3.34
C ASN A 22 8.79 -12.80 -1.84
N GLU A 23 10.05 -12.77 -1.41
CA GLU A 23 10.40 -12.88 0.01
C GLU A 23 9.76 -11.77 0.86
N LEU A 24 9.72 -10.53 0.35
CA LEU A 24 9.06 -9.42 1.03
C LEU A 24 7.55 -9.69 1.21
N LEU A 25 6.86 -10.15 0.16
CA LEU A 25 5.43 -10.45 0.23
C LEU A 25 5.14 -11.64 1.16
N ASP A 26 5.97 -12.68 1.11
CA ASP A 26 5.84 -13.85 1.97
C ASP A 26 6.00 -13.45 3.44
N GLN A 27 7.07 -12.71 3.79
CA GLN A 27 7.27 -12.19 5.14
C GLN A 27 6.17 -11.22 5.58
N PHE A 28 5.63 -10.41 4.65
CA PHE A 28 4.51 -9.52 4.94
C PHE A 28 3.24 -10.31 5.26
N LEU A 29 2.95 -11.38 4.51
CA LEU A 29 1.77 -12.23 4.67
C LEU A 29 1.81 -13.09 5.94
N GLU A 30 2.99 -13.38 6.49
CA GLU A 30 3.16 -14.07 7.76
C GLU A 30 2.81 -13.23 8.99
N LYS A 31 2.65 -11.90 8.84
CA LYS A 31 2.33 -11.00 9.96
C LYS A 31 0.85 -11.07 10.36
N ASP A 32 0.58 -11.04 11.67
CA ASP A 32 -0.79 -10.89 12.19
C ASP A 32 -1.43 -9.55 11.79
N ALA A 33 -0.62 -8.50 11.66
CA ALA A 33 -1.03 -7.17 11.24
C ALA A 33 -0.02 -6.59 10.25
N ALA A 34 -0.53 -5.95 9.21
CA ALA A 34 0.28 -5.24 8.23
C ALA A 34 0.93 -4.01 8.87
N ASP A 35 2.23 -3.85 8.70
CA ASP A 35 2.94 -2.64 9.15
C ASP A 35 2.74 -1.48 8.16
N VAL A 36 2.93 -0.26 8.66
CA VAL A 36 2.75 0.98 7.90
C VAL A 36 3.74 1.07 6.74
N ALA A 37 5.02 0.77 6.95
CA ALA A 37 6.07 0.92 5.95
C ALA A 37 5.81 0.07 4.71
N THR A 38 5.60 -1.23 4.91
CA THR A 38 5.37 -2.21 3.84
C THR A 38 4.04 -1.93 3.13
N SER A 39 2.99 -1.57 3.88
CA SER A 39 1.69 -1.22 3.26
C SER A 39 1.79 0.01 2.35
N LEU A 40 2.55 1.02 2.76
CA LEU A 40 2.77 2.23 1.96
C LEU A 40 3.68 1.97 0.75
N LEU A 41 4.69 1.10 0.91
CA LEU A 41 5.52 0.61 -0.18
C LEU A 41 4.64 -0.04 -1.26
N LEU A 42 3.77 -0.97 -0.88
CA LEU A 42 2.90 -1.69 -1.82
C LEU A 42 1.93 -0.75 -2.54
N ILE A 43 1.38 0.27 -1.85
CA ILE A 43 0.57 1.32 -2.50
C ILE A 43 1.40 2.11 -3.50
N ALA A 44 2.62 2.52 -3.13
CA ALA A 44 3.50 3.31 -3.99
C ALA A 44 3.91 2.54 -5.24
N GLN A 45 4.22 1.25 -5.10
CA GLN A 45 4.54 0.35 -6.19
C GLN A 45 3.35 0.11 -7.12
N ALA A 46 2.17 -0.21 -6.55
CA ALA A 46 0.96 -0.46 -7.32
C ALA A 46 0.46 0.79 -8.07
N SER A 47 0.73 1.98 -7.55
CA SER A 47 0.41 3.26 -8.21
C SER A 47 1.50 3.74 -9.19
N GLY A 48 2.58 2.97 -9.36
CA GLY A 48 3.68 3.29 -10.28
C GLY A 48 4.62 4.40 -9.80
N ASN A 49 4.60 4.73 -8.50
CA ASN A 49 5.42 5.79 -7.90
C ASN A 49 6.79 5.28 -7.40
N LEU A 50 6.91 3.99 -7.06
CA LEU A 50 8.17 3.36 -6.66
C LEU A 50 8.43 2.07 -7.46
N PRO A 51 9.70 1.74 -7.75
CA PRO A 51 10.10 0.46 -8.32
C PRO A 51 9.77 -0.76 -7.43
N LEU A 52 9.71 -1.97 -8.00
CA LEU A 52 9.40 -3.20 -7.25
C LEU A 52 10.55 -3.71 -6.36
N ASP A 53 11.77 -3.23 -6.57
CA ASP A 53 12.98 -3.62 -5.84
C ASP A 53 13.31 -2.71 -4.64
N THR A 54 12.44 -1.74 -4.35
CA THR A 54 12.57 -0.85 -3.18
C THR A 54 12.21 -1.54 -1.86
N VAL A 55 12.70 -0.98 -0.76
CA VAL A 55 12.50 -1.53 0.60
C VAL A 55 11.36 -0.82 1.35
N PRO A 56 10.78 -1.41 2.41
CA PRO A 56 9.66 -0.82 3.16
C PRO A 56 9.89 0.62 3.63
N GLU A 57 11.11 0.96 4.02
CA GLU A 57 11.51 2.29 4.46
C GLU A 57 11.31 3.35 3.37
N ASP A 58 11.53 2.98 2.10
CA ASP A 58 11.30 3.87 0.95
C ASP A 58 9.81 4.18 0.80
N GLY A 59 8.94 3.20 1.08
CA GLY A 59 7.49 3.39 1.09
C GLY A 59 7.05 4.39 2.15
N TYR A 60 7.61 4.31 3.36
CA TYR A 60 7.35 5.29 4.42
C TYR A 60 7.88 6.68 4.04
N ALA A 61 9.12 6.77 3.52
CA ALA A 61 9.73 8.02 3.09
C ALA A 61 8.92 8.71 1.99
N TRP A 62 8.53 7.96 0.96
CA TRP A 62 7.65 8.45 -0.11
C TRP A 62 6.33 8.99 0.44
N ALA A 63 5.72 8.30 1.41
CA ALA A 63 4.45 8.71 2.01
C ALA A 63 4.56 10.03 2.80
N LEU A 64 5.74 10.37 3.34
CA LEU A 64 6.01 11.63 4.03
C LEU A 64 6.08 12.84 3.09
N GLU A 65 6.19 12.61 1.78
CA GLU A 65 6.18 13.64 0.74
C GLU A 65 4.78 13.85 0.13
N GLN A 66 3.81 12.97 0.46
CA GLN A 66 2.47 13.03 -0.11
C GLN A 66 1.54 14.01 0.61
N LYS A 67 0.42 14.35 -0.05
CA LYS A 67 -0.64 15.23 0.52
C LYS A 67 -1.25 14.71 1.83
N PHE A 68 -1.08 13.42 2.14
CA PHE A 68 -1.56 12.78 3.37
C PHE A 68 -0.47 12.60 4.45
N ALA A 69 0.76 13.11 4.23
CA ALA A 69 1.91 12.96 5.13
C ALA A 69 1.63 13.36 6.58
N LYS A 70 0.75 14.36 6.81
CA LYS A 70 0.37 14.80 8.16
C LYS A 70 -0.24 13.69 9.04
N HIS A 71 -0.78 12.64 8.42
CA HIS A 71 -1.33 11.48 9.11
C HIS A 71 -0.28 10.37 9.30
N VAL A 72 0.62 10.20 8.33
CA VAL A 72 1.74 9.24 8.39
C VAL A 72 2.72 9.62 9.50
N ARG A 73 3.02 10.92 9.68
CA ARG A 73 3.89 11.43 10.76
C ARG A 73 3.42 11.14 12.19
N LYS A 74 2.21 10.62 12.36
CA LYS A 74 1.63 10.29 13.68
C LYS A 74 1.83 8.82 14.08
N VAL A 75 2.41 8.01 13.19
CA VAL A 75 2.64 6.58 13.39
C VAL A 75 4.07 6.22 13.03
N SER A 76 4.60 5.18 13.67
CA SER A 76 5.89 4.58 13.36
C SER A 76 5.81 3.76 12.07
N PRO A 77 6.91 3.60 11.31
CA PRO A 77 6.97 2.69 10.15
C PRO A 77 6.56 1.24 10.50
N ASP A 78 6.94 0.76 11.69
CA ASP A 78 6.67 -0.61 12.14
C ASP A 78 5.32 -0.78 12.83
N ASP A 79 4.57 0.31 13.06
CA ASP A 79 3.26 0.23 13.68
C ASP A 79 2.27 -0.50 12.74
N PRO A 80 1.25 -1.18 13.29
CA PRO A 80 0.16 -1.68 12.48
C PRO A 80 -0.56 -0.57 11.71
N ILE A 81 -0.75 -0.74 10.41
CA ILE A 81 -1.52 0.21 9.61
C ILE A 81 -3.00 0.12 9.97
N SER A 82 -3.60 1.28 10.27
CA SER A 82 -5.04 1.37 10.49
C SER A 82 -5.81 1.39 9.18
N LEU A 83 -7.03 0.85 9.19
CA LEU A 83 -7.97 0.89 8.07
C LEU A 83 -8.10 2.28 7.45
N GLY A 84 -8.27 3.30 8.29
CA GLY A 84 -8.38 4.68 7.82
C GLY A 84 -7.11 5.23 7.18
N LEU A 85 -5.94 4.92 7.75
CA LEU A 85 -4.67 5.42 7.18
C LEU A 85 -4.40 4.75 5.83
N PHE A 86 -4.63 3.44 5.74
CA PHE A 86 -4.49 2.68 4.51
C PHE A 86 -5.38 3.25 3.41
N TYR A 87 -6.70 3.35 3.61
CA TYR A 87 -7.60 3.86 2.56
C TYR A 87 -7.38 5.34 2.26
N LEU A 88 -6.90 6.14 3.21
CA LEU A 88 -6.50 7.51 2.91
C LEU A 88 -5.33 7.54 1.93
N ALA A 89 -4.28 6.78 2.21
CA ALA A 89 -3.11 6.68 1.34
C ALA A 89 -3.51 6.10 -0.02
N LEU A 90 -4.26 5.00 -0.05
CA LEU A 90 -4.71 4.34 -1.27
C LEU A 90 -5.51 5.30 -2.15
N PHE A 91 -6.56 5.91 -1.62
CA PHE A 91 -7.43 6.79 -2.41
C PHE A 91 -6.72 8.04 -2.90
N LYS A 92 -5.80 8.60 -2.11
CA LYS A 92 -5.02 9.77 -2.54
C LYS A 92 -3.98 9.41 -3.60
N SER A 93 -3.40 8.21 -3.54
CA SER A 93 -2.37 7.77 -4.48
C SER A 93 -2.95 7.39 -5.84
N PHE A 94 -4.15 6.82 -5.86
CA PHE A 94 -4.89 6.46 -7.08
C PHE A 94 -5.87 7.55 -7.54
N GLU A 95 -5.82 8.74 -6.94
CA GLU A 95 -6.71 9.88 -7.23
C GLU A 95 -8.20 9.53 -7.22
N ILE A 96 -8.61 8.58 -6.37
CA ILE A 96 -9.99 8.13 -6.28
C ILE A 96 -10.85 9.26 -5.72
N LYS A 97 -11.84 9.67 -6.50
CA LYS A 97 -12.85 10.63 -6.06
C LYS A 97 -13.83 9.96 -5.10
N GLY A 98 -13.95 10.54 -3.91
CA GLY A 98 -14.97 10.15 -2.94
C GLY A 98 -16.15 11.12 -2.90
N GLY A 99 -17.05 10.93 -1.96
CA GLY A 99 -18.10 11.88 -1.62
C GLY A 99 -17.55 13.19 -1.04
N GLY A 100 -18.44 14.18 -0.88
CA GLY A 100 -18.06 15.53 -0.43
C GLY A 100 -17.27 15.55 0.88
N MET A 101 -17.61 14.68 1.84
CA MET A 101 -16.92 14.59 3.13
C MET A 101 -15.45 14.13 2.99
N PHE A 102 -15.18 13.13 2.16
CA PHE A 102 -13.81 12.68 1.89
C PHE A 102 -13.00 13.75 1.14
N ASN A 103 -13.61 14.40 0.15
CA ASN A 103 -12.94 15.43 -0.65
C ASN A 103 -12.58 16.68 0.16
N VAL A 104 -13.42 17.07 1.13
CA VAL A 104 -13.20 18.26 1.97
C VAL A 104 -12.26 17.98 3.13
N ALA A 105 -12.51 16.91 3.91
CA ALA A 105 -11.77 16.67 5.14
C ALA A 105 -10.46 15.90 4.90
N GLY A 106 -10.43 14.97 3.95
CA GLY A 106 -9.25 14.17 3.61
C GLY A 106 -8.57 13.52 4.80
N THR A 107 -9.35 12.95 5.73
CA THR A 107 -8.83 12.32 6.97
C THR A 107 -8.96 10.79 6.92
N PRO A 108 -8.18 10.05 7.74
CA PRO A 108 -8.27 8.59 7.84
C PRO A 108 -9.68 8.08 8.11
N ARG A 109 -10.41 8.74 9.02
CA ARG A 109 -11.79 8.38 9.37
C ARG A 109 -12.70 8.42 8.15
N TYR A 110 -12.69 9.52 7.40
CA TYR A 110 -13.54 9.67 6.22
C TYR A 110 -13.10 8.78 5.06
N ALA A 111 -11.81 8.47 4.95
CA ALA A 111 -11.31 7.53 3.95
C ALA A 111 -11.83 6.11 4.20
N ALA A 112 -11.81 5.63 5.45
CA ALA A 112 -12.39 4.34 5.81
C ALA A 112 -13.90 4.30 5.53
N LEU A 113 -14.65 5.33 5.94
CA LEU A 113 -16.10 5.39 5.68
C LEU A 113 -16.42 5.38 4.18
N GLU A 114 -15.64 6.13 3.38
CA GLU A 114 -15.78 6.13 1.93
C GLU A 114 -15.45 4.75 1.34
N ALA A 115 -14.45 4.06 1.86
CA ALA A 115 -14.14 2.68 1.46
C ALA A 115 -15.30 1.71 1.75
N GLY A 116 -15.93 1.82 2.91
CA GLY A 116 -17.14 1.06 3.23
C GLY A 116 -18.31 1.40 2.29
N PHE A 117 -18.51 2.68 1.98
CA PHE A 117 -19.55 3.12 1.04
C PHE A 117 -19.33 2.62 -0.39
N LYS A 118 -18.07 2.56 -0.84
CA LYS A 118 -17.67 2.09 -2.17
C LYS A 118 -17.53 0.57 -2.30
N GLY A 119 -17.83 -0.19 -1.23
CA GLY A 119 -17.78 -1.66 -1.24
C GLY A 119 -16.39 -2.27 -1.07
N TYR A 120 -15.37 -1.47 -0.73
CA TYR A 120 -14.02 -1.98 -0.45
C TYR A 120 -13.93 -2.71 0.91
N VAL A 121 -14.83 -2.37 1.84
CA VAL A 121 -14.85 -2.91 3.21
C VAL A 121 -16.28 -3.28 3.58
N GLU A 122 -16.46 -4.47 4.14
CA GLU A 122 -17.77 -4.87 4.65
C GLU A 122 -18.22 -3.97 5.82
N PRO A 123 -19.51 -3.58 5.87
CA PRO A 123 -20.03 -2.73 6.94
C PRO A 123 -19.82 -3.30 8.36
N SER A 124 -19.86 -4.63 8.49
CA SER A 124 -19.61 -5.37 9.75
C SER A 124 -18.20 -5.17 10.30
N ASN A 125 -17.24 -4.84 9.43
CA ASN A 125 -15.82 -4.71 9.75
C ASN A 125 -15.31 -3.27 9.62
N LEU A 126 -16.21 -2.28 9.61
CA LEU A 126 -15.92 -0.86 9.38
C LEU A 126 -15.48 -0.12 10.66
N TYR A 127 -14.40 -0.59 11.29
CA TYR A 127 -13.80 0.08 12.45
C TYR A 127 -12.59 0.91 12.00
N THR A 128 -12.74 2.23 11.88
CA THR A 128 -11.76 3.09 11.18
C THR A 128 -10.33 3.06 11.73
N THR A 129 -10.14 2.68 13.00
CA THR A 129 -8.84 2.64 13.67
C THR A 129 -8.31 1.22 13.90
N ARG A 130 -9.04 0.18 13.46
CA ARG A 130 -8.54 -1.20 13.59
C ARG A 130 -7.31 -1.39 12.70
N SER A 131 -6.40 -2.25 13.15
CA SER A 131 -5.29 -2.72 12.32
C SER A 131 -5.83 -3.57 11.17
N MET A 132 -5.16 -3.49 10.02
CA MET A 132 -5.45 -4.36 8.88
C MET A 132 -4.53 -5.57 8.89
N PRO A 133 -5.04 -6.78 8.66
CA PRO A 133 -4.18 -7.90 8.33
C PRO A 133 -3.61 -7.75 6.89
N PRO A 134 -2.46 -8.36 6.59
CA PRO A 134 -1.80 -8.25 5.28
C PRO A 134 -2.69 -8.57 4.07
N TYR A 135 -3.53 -9.60 4.15
CA TYR A 135 -4.40 -9.99 3.03
C TYR A 135 -5.46 -8.92 2.69
N GLU A 136 -5.93 -8.14 3.67
CA GLU A 136 -6.86 -7.03 3.41
C GLU A 136 -6.17 -5.87 2.70
N VAL A 137 -4.90 -5.59 3.03
CA VAL A 137 -4.08 -4.59 2.32
C VAL A 137 -3.96 -4.97 0.85
N LEU A 138 -3.59 -6.22 0.56
CA LEU A 138 -3.46 -6.71 -0.81
C LEU A 138 -4.79 -6.68 -1.55
N THR A 139 -5.88 -7.13 -0.91
CA THR A 139 -7.22 -7.10 -1.51
C THR A 139 -7.66 -5.67 -1.84
N GLY A 140 -7.40 -4.71 -0.95
CA GLY A 140 -7.70 -3.30 -1.21
C GLY A 140 -6.92 -2.74 -2.40
N ILE A 141 -5.64 -3.10 -2.54
CA ILE A 141 -4.80 -2.72 -3.67
C ILE A 141 -5.30 -3.37 -4.97
N THR A 142 -5.55 -4.67 -4.97
CA THR A 142 -6.10 -5.38 -6.13
C THR A 142 -7.42 -4.78 -6.58
N PHE A 143 -8.33 -4.51 -5.64
CA PHE A 143 -9.64 -3.94 -5.94
C PHE A 143 -9.51 -2.57 -6.63
N VAL A 144 -8.65 -1.66 -6.15
CA VAL A 144 -8.46 -0.37 -6.82
C VAL A 144 -7.83 -0.52 -8.20
N THR A 145 -6.91 -1.47 -8.39
CA THR A 145 -6.27 -1.69 -9.68
C THR A 145 -7.24 -2.26 -10.72
N GLU A 146 -8.18 -3.11 -10.30
CA GLU A 146 -9.19 -3.72 -11.18
C GLU A 146 -10.42 -2.82 -11.38
N SER A 147 -10.81 -2.05 -10.37
CA SER A 147 -12.02 -1.22 -10.34
C SER A 147 -11.78 0.14 -9.64
N PRO A 148 -11.06 1.08 -10.28
CA PRO A 148 -10.57 2.30 -9.63
C PRO A 148 -11.63 3.21 -9.01
N GLN A 149 -12.89 3.15 -9.46
CA GLN A 149 -13.96 4.02 -8.97
C GLN A 149 -14.88 3.37 -7.92
N GLY A 150 -14.70 2.07 -7.64
CA GLY A 150 -15.64 1.27 -6.84
C GLY A 150 -16.58 0.45 -7.72
N GLY A 151 -16.81 -0.80 -7.31
CA GLY A 151 -17.89 -1.64 -7.84
C GLY A 151 -19.11 -1.50 -6.95
N VAL A 152 -20.25 -1.08 -7.51
CA VAL A 152 -21.53 -1.19 -6.82
C VAL A 152 -21.84 -2.69 -6.74
N MET A 153 -21.91 -3.25 -5.52
CA MET A 153 -22.69 -4.47 -5.31
C MET A 153 -24.17 -4.13 -5.30
#